data_AF-A0A1Q3AKY8-F1
#
_entry.id   AF-A0A1Q3AKY8-F1
#
_cell.length_a   1.000
_cell.length_b   1.000
_cell.length_c   1.000
_cell.angle_alpha   90.00
_cell.angle_beta   90.00
_cell.angle_gamma   90.00
#
_symmetry.space_group_name_H-M   'P 1'
#
loop_
_entity.id
_entity.type
_entity.pdbx_description
1 polymer ?
#
loop_
_entity_poly.entity_id
_entity_poly.type
_entity_poly.pdbx_seq_one_letter_code
_entity_poly.pdbx_strand_id
1 'polypeptide(L)'
;MEAAPRVTKEYSKTSTKEQYSSPPWERITFEDSEAILVCRGKSVRLSLDSGENWRTTLETEEEVEQFIPDEFHERDRAFIEDYVGHLYITENQGREWMRIQKPLDVEKTFPNTIKTHPFGKDYLLLDLDIEGDDFDREWISGSRSDEKHTFQKISEEVSNVYLHLWKIMM
;
A
#
# COMPACT_ATOMS: atom_id res chain seq x y z
N MET A 1 23.44 1.26 68.64
CA MET A 1 23.81 0.94 67.25
C MET A 1 22.51 0.89 66.48
N GLU A 2 22.18 1.97 65.77
CA GLU A 2 20.92 2.13 65.06
C GLU A 2 21.19 1.94 63.57
N ALA A 3 20.56 0.94 62.96
CA ALA A 3 20.75 0.61 61.56
C ALA A 3 19.87 1.53 60.70
N ALA A 4 20.51 2.29 59.80
CA ALA A 4 19.82 3.13 58.82
C ALA A 4 18.92 2.30 57.89
N PRO A 5 17.75 2.81 57.48
CA PRO A 5 16.87 2.10 56.57
C PRO A 5 17.47 2.06 55.16
N ARG A 6 17.51 0.86 54.57
CA ARG A 6 17.91 0.66 53.18
C ARG A 6 16.78 1.14 52.26
N VAL A 7 17.02 2.22 51.53
CA VAL A 7 16.15 2.65 50.43
C VAL A 7 16.31 1.66 49.29
N THR A 8 15.35 0.75 49.14
CA THR A 8 15.17 -0.04 47.92
C THR A 8 14.56 0.87 46.86
N LYS A 9 15.34 1.22 45.84
CA LYS A 9 14.82 1.86 44.63
C LYS A 9 13.92 0.85 43.90
N GLU A 10 12.61 1.02 44.00
CA GLU A 10 11.69 0.42 43.04
C GLU A 10 11.93 1.07 41.68
N TYR A 11 12.46 0.29 40.74
CA TYR A 11 12.45 0.65 39.33
C TYR A 11 11.03 0.40 38.82
N SER A 12 10.18 1.42 38.89
CA SER A 12 8.94 1.47 38.13
C SER A 12 9.30 1.39 36.65
N LYS A 13 9.07 0.23 36.03
CA LYS A 13 9.03 0.08 34.58
C LYS A 13 7.85 0.91 34.07
N THR A 14 8.06 2.20 33.84
CA THR A 14 7.21 2.95 32.91
C THR A 14 7.51 2.38 31.53
N SER A 15 6.68 1.43 31.09
CA SER A 15 6.56 1.11 29.67
C SER A 15 6.13 2.40 29.00
N THR A 16 7.08 3.03 28.30
CA THR A 16 6.81 4.19 27.45
C THR A 16 5.86 3.70 26.36
N LYS A 17 4.55 3.91 26.52
CA LYS A 17 3.57 3.63 25.47
C LYS A 17 3.99 4.45 24.25
N GLU A 18 4.47 3.79 23.20
CA GLU A 18 4.86 4.46 21.96
C GLU A 18 3.58 4.97 21.27
N GLN A 19 3.23 6.22 21.53
CA GLN A 19 2.09 6.85 20.85
C GLN A 19 2.55 7.30 19.47
N TYR A 20 2.09 6.60 18.42
CA TYR A 20 2.39 6.97 17.04
C TYR A 20 1.44 8.08 16.58
N SER A 21 1.93 9.32 16.61
CA SER A 21 1.29 10.46 15.94
C SER A 21 1.75 10.51 14.49
N SER A 22 1.18 9.68 13.62
CA SER A 22 1.39 9.77 12.18
C SER A 22 0.38 10.75 11.56
N PRO A 23 0.76 11.52 10.53
CA PRO A 23 -0.17 12.35 9.78
C PRO A 23 -1.37 11.54 9.23
N PRO A 24 -2.54 12.15 9.04
CA PRO A 24 -3.73 11.45 8.55
C PRO A 24 -3.54 10.72 7.20
N TRP A 25 -2.65 11.21 6.34
CA TRP A 25 -2.38 10.63 5.01
C TRP A 25 -1.37 9.46 5.01
N GLU A 26 -0.73 9.17 6.15
CA GLU A 26 0.17 8.02 6.34
C GLU A 26 -0.52 6.87 7.08
N ARG A 27 -1.86 6.95 7.20
CA ARG A 27 -2.68 6.02 7.99
C ARG A 27 -3.82 5.44 7.17
N ILE A 28 -4.05 4.14 7.32
CA ILE A 28 -5.26 3.46 6.85
C ILE A 28 -6.07 2.98 8.06
N THR A 29 -7.39 3.16 7.99
CA THR A 29 -8.37 2.56 8.90
C THR A 29 -9.34 1.71 8.10
N PHE A 30 -9.92 0.71 8.74
CA PHE A 30 -10.91 -0.16 8.13
C PHE A 30 -12.29 0.12 8.71
N GLU A 31 -13.33 0.02 7.87
CA GLU A 31 -14.72 0.21 8.31
C GLU A 31 -15.05 -0.77 9.46
N ASP A 32 -15.70 -0.26 10.50
CA ASP A 32 -16.11 -1.02 11.70
C ASP A 32 -14.97 -1.78 12.42
N SER A 33 -13.73 -1.28 12.33
CA SER A 33 -12.56 -1.90 12.97
C SER A 33 -11.74 -0.93 13.82
N GLU A 34 -11.13 -1.45 14.88
CA GLU A 34 -10.09 -0.76 15.66
C GLU A 34 -8.70 -0.87 15.01
N ALA A 35 -8.60 -1.56 13.86
CA ALA A 35 -7.37 -1.73 13.14
C ALA A 35 -6.88 -0.42 12.51
N ILE A 36 -5.61 -0.10 12.77
CA ILE A 36 -4.92 1.06 12.22
C ILE A 36 -3.61 0.59 11.61
N LEU A 37 -3.42 0.92 10.33
CA LEU A 37 -2.12 0.81 9.68
C LEU A 37 -1.45 2.17 9.62
N VAL A 38 -0.15 2.19 9.90
CA VAL A 38 0.73 3.34 9.71
C VAL A 38 1.96 2.84 8.98
N CYS A 39 2.38 3.54 7.93
CA CYS A 39 3.68 3.26 7.31
C CYS A 39 4.65 4.40 7.60
N ARG A 40 5.92 4.05 7.79
CA ARG A 40 6.99 5.02 8.00
C ARG A 40 8.27 4.49 7.37
N GLY A 41 8.73 5.17 6.32
CA GLY A 41 9.82 4.65 5.49
C GLY A 41 9.41 3.31 4.89
N LYS A 42 10.19 2.25 5.18
CA LYS A 42 9.97 0.90 4.62
C LYS A 42 9.05 0.01 5.47
N SER A 43 8.64 0.47 6.65
CA SER A 43 7.94 -0.38 7.62
C SER A 43 6.46 -0.04 7.69
N VAL A 44 5.62 -1.07 7.63
CA VAL A 44 4.18 -1.00 7.90
C VAL A 44 3.92 -1.55 9.29
N ARG A 45 3.28 -0.74 10.14
CA ARG A 45 2.93 -1.10 11.51
C ARG A 45 1.42 -1.14 11.67
N LEU A 46 0.96 -2.17 12.35
CA LEU A 46 -0.43 -2.44 12.67
C LEU A 46 -0.67 -2.27 14.16
N SER A 47 -1.74 -1.56 14.50
CA SER A 47 -2.42 -1.66 15.78
C SER A 47 -3.80 -2.27 15.57
N LEU A 48 -4.26 -3.06 16.55
CA LEU A 48 -5.57 -3.71 16.56
C LEU A 48 -6.46 -3.24 17.72
N ASP A 49 -6.00 -2.21 18.42
CA ASP A 49 -6.56 -1.67 19.66
C ASP A 49 -6.48 -0.14 19.64
N SER A 50 -6.82 0.45 18.47
CA SER A 50 -6.91 1.90 18.29
C SER A 50 -5.63 2.67 18.64
N GLY A 51 -4.46 2.05 18.43
CA GLY A 51 -3.14 2.65 18.59
C GLY A 51 -2.48 2.45 19.95
N GLU A 52 -3.02 1.56 20.80
CA GLU A 52 -2.41 1.26 22.10
C GLU A 52 -1.17 0.37 21.98
N ASN A 53 -1.25 -0.68 21.17
CA ASN A 53 -0.15 -1.60 20.90
C ASN A 53 0.11 -1.69 19.39
N TRP A 54 1.39 -1.75 19.03
CA TRP A 54 1.84 -1.74 17.64
C TRP A 54 2.78 -2.90 17.35
N ARG A 55 2.69 -3.44 16.14
CA ARG A 55 3.65 -4.42 15.61
C ARG A 55 3.92 -4.16 14.14
N THR A 56 5.14 -4.41 13.69
CA THR A 56 5.46 -4.44 12.25
C THR A 56 4.80 -5.66 11.62
N THR A 57 4.14 -5.47 10.48
CA THR A 57 3.47 -6.53 9.71
C THR A 57 3.99 -6.67 8.30
N LEU A 58 4.67 -5.65 7.77
CA LEU A 58 5.36 -5.68 6.47
C LEU A 58 6.60 -4.80 6.55
N GLU A 59 7.69 -5.26 5.94
CA GLU A 59 8.87 -4.48 5.60
C GLU A 59 8.99 -4.53 4.07
N THR A 60 8.91 -3.37 3.41
CA THR A 60 9.02 -3.22 1.96
C THR A 60 10.48 -3.11 1.54
N GLU A 61 10.74 -3.27 0.23
CA GLU A 61 12.10 -3.15 -0.30
C GLU A 61 12.56 -1.69 -0.30
N GLU A 62 11.68 -0.78 -0.71
CA GLU A 62 11.90 0.67 -0.65
C GLU A 62 10.87 1.39 0.21
N GLU A 63 11.05 2.72 0.38
CA GLU A 63 10.08 3.51 1.14
C GLU A 63 8.68 3.38 0.53
N VAL A 64 7.68 3.28 1.40
CA VAL A 64 6.28 3.25 0.99
C VAL A 64 5.92 4.63 0.46
N GLU A 65 5.42 4.67 -0.78
CA GLU A 65 4.90 5.90 -1.36
C GLU A 65 3.37 5.96 -1.21
N GLN A 66 2.67 4.93 -1.67
CA GLN A 66 1.21 4.99 -1.79
C GLN A 66 0.50 4.11 -0.77
N PHE A 67 -0.63 4.63 -0.32
CA PHE A 67 -1.57 4.02 0.60
C PHE A 67 -2.94 4.04 -0.05
N ILE A 68 -3.50 2.87 -0.31
CA ILE A 68 -4.70 2.77 -1.14
C ILE A 68 -5.71 1.89 -0.38
N PRO A 69 -6.56 2.49 0.47
CA PRO A 69 -7.74 1.81 0.98
C PRO A 69 -8.62 1.36 -0.20
N ASP A 70 -9.19 0.17 -0.12
CA ASP A 70 -10.10 -0.29 -1.18
C ASP A 70 -11.51 0.26 -0.95
N GLU A 71 -11.96 1.18 -1.80
CA GLU A 71 -13.28 1.82 -1.73
C GLU A 71 -14.47 0.85 -1.76
N PHE A 72 -14.29 -0.36 -2.29
CA PHE A 72 -15.36 -1.36 -2.37
C PHE A 72 -15.26 -2.44 -1.29
N HIS A 73 -14.10 -2.54 -0.63
CA HIS A 73 -13.79 -3.59 0.34
C HIS A 73 -13.14 -2.97 1.61
N GLU A 74 -13.68 -1.83 2.05
CA GLU A 74 -13.15 -0.96 3.10
C GLU A 74 -12.98 -1.63 4.47
N ARG A 75 -13.63 -2.79 4.69
CA ARG A 75 -13.58 -3.52 5.97
C ARG A 75 -12.32 -4.34 6.17
N ASP A 76 -11.66 -4.76 5.11
CA ASP A 76 -10.58 -5.74 5.20
C ASP A 76 -9.41 -5.52 4.26
N ARG A 77 -9.60 -4.72 3.19
CA ARG A 77 -8.65 -4.65 2.10
C ARG A 77 -7.99 -3.30 1.93
N ALA A 78 -6.67 -3.35 1.70
CA ALA A 78 -5.86 -2.20 1.36
C ALA A 78 -4.66 -2.63 0.52
N PHE A 79 -4.11 -1.67 -0.21
CA PHE A 79 -2.89 -1.82 -0.98
C PHE A 79 -1.83 -0.82 -0.53
N ILE A 80 -0.58 -1.21 -0.71
CA ILE A 80 0.60 -0.39 -0.48
C ILE A 80 1.53 -0.54 -1.67
N GLU A 81 2.10 0.57 -2.11
CA GLU A 81 3.12 0.59 -3.16
C GLU A 81 4.40 1.27 -2.65
N ASP A 82 5.55 0.65 -2.91
CA ASP A 82 6.87 1.25 -2.65
C ASP A 82 7.41 2.06 -3.84
N TYR A 83 8.46 2.85 -3.63
CA TYR A 83 9.06 3.72 -4.66
C TYR A 83 9.64 3.00 -5.88
N VAL A 84 9.76 1.67 -5.86
CA VAL A 84 10.19 0.88 -7.02
C VAL A 84 9.03 0.12 -7.65
N GLY A 85 7.80 0.42 -7.25
CA GLY A 85 6.58 -0.11 -7.84
C GLY A 85 6.19 -1.49 -7.35
N HIS A 86 6.77 -2.01 -6.27
CA HIS A 86 6.27 -3.25 -5.69
C HIS A 86 4.92 -3.01 -5.04
N LEU A 87 3.94 -3.78 -5.49
CA LEU A 87 2.58 -3.70 -4.99
C LEU A 87 2.32 -4.79 -3.96
N TYR A 88 1.80 -4.39 -2.81
CA TYR A 88 1.43 -5.27 -1.71
C TYR A 88 -0.06 -5.14 -1.42
N ILE A 89 -0.69 -6.25 -1.06
CA ILE A 89 -2.10 -6.32 -0.72
C ILE A 89 -2.27 -6.99 0.65
N THR A 90 -3.22 -6.48 1.42
CA THR A 90 -3.78 -7.18 2.57
C THR A 90 -5.27 -7.40 2.35
N GLU A 91 -5.76 -8.57 2.75
CA GLU A 91 -7.20 -8.93 2.75
C GLU A 91 -7.68 -9.18 4.20
N ASN A 92 -6.88 -8.83 5.20
CA ASN A 92 -7.15 -9.11 6.61
C ASN A 92 -6.73 -7.97 7.54
N GLN A 93 -6.99 -6.73 7.10
CA GLN A 93 -6.72 -5.51 7.87
C GLN A 93 -5.23 -5.33 8.19
N GLY A 94 -4.35 -5.77 7.28
CA GLY A 94 -2.91 -5.65 7.38
C GLY A 94 -2.25 -6.60 8.38
N ARG A 95 -2.95 -7.65 8.83
CA ARG A 95 -2.33 -8.70 9.67
C ARG A 95 -1.29 -9.48 8.88
N GLU A 96 -1.58 -9.73 7.61
CA GLU A 96 -0.70 -10.40 6.65
C GLU A 96 -0.73 -9.64 5.33
N TRP A 97 0.37 -9.77 4.59
CA TRP A 97 0.61 -9.07 3.34
C TRP A 97 1.10 -10.04 2.27
N MET A 98 0.62 -9.84 1.06
CA MET A 98 1.08 -10.57 -0.13
C MET A 98 1.64 -9.57 -1.13
N ARG A 99 2.77 -9.89 -1.76
CA ARG A 99 3.29 -9.11 -2.89
C ARG A 99 2.59 -9.56 -4.16
N ILE A 100 1.99 -8.63 -4.88
CA ILE A 100 1.41 -8.86 -6.21
C ILE A 100 2.56 -8.92 -7.20
N GLN A 101 2.67 -10.03 -7.93
CA GLN A 101 3.66 -10.19 -8.99
C GLN A 101 3.16 -9.52 -10.26
N LYS A 102 3.78 -8.40 -10.62
CA LYS A 102 3.63 -7.78 -11.93
C LYS A 102 4.44 -8.55 -12.98
N PRO A 103 4.10 -8.45 -14.28
CA PRO A 103 4.91 -9.02 -15.34
C PRO A 103 6.24 -8.26 -15.44
N LEU A 104 7.27 -8.95 -15.92
CA LEU A 104 8.66 -8.48 -15.81
C LEU A 104 8.93 -7.15 -16.53
N ASP A 105 8.17 -6.85 -17.57
CA ASP A 105 8.26 -5.62 -18.36
C ASP A 105 7.77 -4.38 -17.60
N VAL A 106 6.92 -4.56 -16.60
CA VAL A 106 6.37 -3.45 -15.79
C VAL A 106 6.52 -3.68 -14.28
N GLU A 107 7.40 -4.62 -13.90
CA GLU A 107 7.62 -5.00 -12.49
C GLU A 107 8.03 -3.79 -11.64
N LYS A 108 8.83 -2.89 -12.21
CA LYS A 108 9.35 -1.71 -11.51
C LYS A 108 8.72 -0.39 -11.94
N THR A 109 7.62 -0.44 -12.68
CA THR A 109 6.86 0.77 -13.05
C THR A 109 6.16 1.33 -11.82
N PHE A 110 6.24 2.64 -11.63
CA PHE A 110 5.66 3.42 -10.55
C PHE A 110 5.51 4.88 -11.03
N PRO A 111 4.46 5.63 -10.63
CA PRO A 111 3.35 5.22 -9.77
C PRO A 111 2.30 4.39 -10.51
N ASN A 112 1.63 3.49 -9.79
CA ASN A 112 0.54 2.69 -10.35
C ASN A 112 -0.82 3.13 -9.78
N THR A 113 -1.81 3.29 -10.64
CA THR A 113 -3.20 3.52 -10.21
C THR A 113 -3.96 2.20 -10.16
N ILE A 114 -4.57 1.91 -9.02
CA ILE A 114 -5.35 0.68 -8.79
C ILE A 114 -6.84 1.01 -8.82
N LYS A 115 -7.60 0.22 -9.57
CA LYS A 115 -9.07 0.21 -9.53
C LYS A 115 -9.56 -1.20 -9.24
N THR A 116 -10.46 -1.33 -8.27
CA THR A 116 -10.98 -2.63 -7.83
C THR A 116 -12.43 -2.81 -8.28
N HIS A 117 -12.87 -4.06 -8.40
CA HIS A 117 -14.25 -4.34 -8.78
C HIS A 117 -15.18 -4.38 -7.55
N PRO A 118 -16.37 -3.74 -7.61
CA PRO A 118 -17.26 -3.62 -6.45
C PRO A 118 -17.73 -4.95 -5.85
N PHE A 119 -17.98 -5.95 -6.70
CA PHE A 119 -18.53 -7.24 -6.26
C PHE A 119 -17.55 -8.41 -6.40
N GLY A 120 -16.40 -8.17 -7.02
CA GLY A 120 -15.52 -9.23 -7.51
C GLY A 120 -14.14 -8.99 -6.94
N LYS A 121 -13.89 -9.50 -5.74
CA LYS A 121 -12.65 -9.24 -5.00
C LYS A 121 -11.39 -9.58 -5.83
N ASP A 122 -11.45 -10.62 -6.63
CA ASP A 122 -10.28 -11.09 -7.38
C ASP A 122 -9.94 -10.26 -8.62
N TYR A 123 -10.72 -9.21 -8.93
CA TYR A 123 -10.53 -8.38 -10.12
C TYR A 123 -9.99 -7.01 -9.73
N LEU A 124 -8.83 -6.68 -10.29
CA LEU A 124 -8.27 -5.33 -10.26
C LEU A 124 -7.83 -4.90 -11.66
N LEU A 125 -7.91 -3.60 -11.92
CA LEU A 125 -7.26 -2.93 -13.02
C LEU A 125 -6.05 -2.19 -12.47
N LEU A 126 -4.90 -2.46 -13.07
CA LEU A 126 -3.67 -1.74 -12.81
C LEU A 126 -3.44 -0.82 -14.01
N ASP A 127 -3.57 0.48 -13.77
CA ASP A 127 -3.27 1.51 -14.74
C ASP A 127 -1.84 2.00 -14.47
N LEU A 128 -0.99 1.88 -15.49
CA LEU A 128 0.45 2.07 -15.41
C LEU A 128 0.79 3.37 -16.12
N ASP A 129 1.48 4.28 -15.44
CA ASP A 129 2.10 5.42 -16.12
C ASP A 129 3.43 4.96 -16.72
N ILE A 130 3.36 4.49 -17.96
CA ILE A 130 4.56 4.15 -18.73
C ILE A 130 4.96 5.44 -19.44
N GLU A 131 5.99 6.13 -18.94
CA GLU A 131 6.70 7.11 -19.76
C GLU A 131 7.17 6.37 -21.02
N GLY A 132 6.47 6.60 -22.12
CA GLY A 132 6.81 5.98 -23.39
C GLY A 132 8.26 6.36 -23.70
N ASP A 133 9.07 5.37 -24.08
CA ASP A 133 10.39 5.61 -24.67
C ASP A 133 10.30 6.84 -25.58
N ASP A 134 11.22 7.80 -25.38
CA ASP A 134 11.40 8.94 -26.26
C ASP A 134 11.33 8.43 -27.70
N PHE A 135 10.17 8.60 -28.34
CA PHE A 135 10.07 8.40 -29.76
C PHE A 135 10.96 9.50 -30.33
N ASP A 136 12.10 9.12 -30.90
CA ASP A 136 12.90 9.96 -31.79
C ASP A 136 11.98 10.48 -32.90
N ARG A 137 11.30 11.59 -32.61
CA ARG A 137 10.56 12.40 -33.57
C ARG A 137 11.45 13.58 -33.83
N GLU A 138 12.27 13.44 -34.87
CA GLU A 138 12.61 14.62 -35.67
C GLU A 138 11.31 15.39 -35.95
N TRP A 139 11.20 16.54 -35.30
CA TRP A 139 10.37 17.67 -35.68
C TRP A 139 8.88 17.42 -35.84
N ILE A 140 8.13 17.47 -34.73
CA ILE A 140 6.96 18.38 -34.62
C ILE A 140 6.85 18.83 -33.15
N SER A 141 7.10 20.11 -32.90
CA SER A 141 6.88 20.74 -31.59
C SER A 141 5.37 20.86 -31.32
N GLY A 142 4.90 20.09 -30.33
CA GLY A 142 3.57 20.21 -29.78
C GLY A 142 3.44 19.27 -28.59
N SER A 143 3.51 19.81 -27.37
CA SER A 143 3.24 19.07 -26.13
C SER A 143 1.77 18.69 -26.10
N ARG A 144 1.47 17.44 -26.43
CA ARG A 144 0.15 16.85 -26.31
C ARG A 144 0.24 15.81 -25.19
N SER A 145 -0.19 16.18 -23.99
CA SER A 145 -0.52 15.23 -22.93
C SER A 145 -1.77 14.47 -23.39
N ASP A 146 -1.57 13.37 -24.11
CA ASP A 146 -2.65 12.49 -24.53
C ASP A 146 -3.08 11.65 -23.31
N GLU A 147 -3.94 12.20 -22.44
CA GLU A 147 -4.72 11.38 -21.51
C GLU A 147 -5.70 10.54 -22.35
N LYS A 148 -5.32 9.30 -22.65
CA LYS A 148 -6.12 8.35 -23.41
C LYS A 148 -6.74 7.34 -22.46
N HIS A 149 -7.99 7.56 -22.09
CA HIS A 149 -8.79 6.55 -21.40
C HIS A 149 -9.44 5.61 -22.43
N THR A 150 -9.19 4.32 -22.32
CA THR A 150 -9.94 3.28 -23.05
C THR A 150 -10.22 2.11 -22.12
N PHE A 151 -11.46 1.63 -22.12
CA PHE A 151 -11.91 0.47 -21.34
C PHE A 151 -12.00 -0.76 -22.27
N GLN A 152 -11.47 -1.90 -21.84
CA GLN A 152 -11.75 -3.18 -22.48
C GLN A 152 -12.19 -4.23 -21.46
N LYS A 153 -13.41 -4.76 -21.66
CA LYS A 153 -13.94 -5.96 -21.03
C LYS A 153 -13.49 -7.15 -21.88
N ILE A 154 -12.82 -8.13 -21.27
CA ILE A 154 -12.30 -9.30 -21.99
C ILE A 154 -13.44 -10.30 -22.28
N SER A 155 -13.88 -10.31 -23.53
CA SER A 155 -13.94 -11.55 -24.34
C SER A 155 -13.66 -11.19 -25.80
N GLU A 156 -12.49 -11.61 -26.29
CA GLU A 156 -11.99 -11.63 -27.68
C GLU A 156 -11.91 -10.31 -28.50
N GLU A 157 -10.70 -10.12 -29.06
CA GLU A 157 -10.27 -9.28 -30.20
C GLU A 157 -9.97 -7.75 -30.07
N VAL A 158 -8.64 -7.48 -30.10
CA VAL A 158 -7.81 -6.49 -30.85
C VAL A 158 -7.98 -4.96 -30.64
N SER A 159 -7.04 -4.32 -29.89
CA SER A 159 -6.08 -3.28 -30.36
C SER A 159 -5.51 -2.36 -29.23
N ASN A 160 -4.18 -2.38 -29.04
CA ASN A 160 -3.22 -1.43 -28.43
C ASN A 160 -3.64 -0.39 -27.36
N VAL A 161 -3.70 -0.82 -26.09
CA VAL A 161 -3.18 -0.18 -24.86
C VAL A 161 -2.93 -1.33 -23.85
N TYR A 162 -1.82 -1.35 -23.09
CA TYR A 162 -1.49 -2.45 -22.16
C TYR A 162 -2.28 -2.36 -20.83
N LEU A 163 -3.59 -2.57 -20.88
CA LEU A 163 -4.38 -2.88 -19.69
C LEU A 163 -4.22 -4.36 -19.37
N HIS A 164 -3.44 -4.68 -18.33
CA HIS A 164 -3.37 -6.04 -17.81
C HIS A 164 -4.48 -6.22 -16.77
N LEU A 165 -5.47 -7.06 -17.09
CA LEU A 165 -6.50 -7.52 -16.16
C LEU A 165 -5.91 -8.61 -15.29
N TRP A 166 -5.75 -8.33 -14.00
CA TRP A 166 -5.26 -9.31 -13.04
C TRP A 166 -6.45 -10.02 -12.42
N LYS A 167 -6.50 -11.34 -12.61
CA LYS A 167 -7.20 -12.21 -11.68
C LYS A 167 -6.21 -12.50 -10.57
N ILE A 168 -6.54 -12.13 -9.34
CA ILE A 168 -5.79 -12.58 -8.16
C ILE A 168 -5.98 -14.11 -8.13
N MET A 169 -4.97 -14.86 -8.57
CA MET A 169 -4.94 -16.30 -8.39
C MET A 169 -4.55 -16.58 -6.95
N MET A 170 -5.56 -16.85 -6.12
CA MET A 170 -5.43 -17.43 -4.79
C MET A 170 -4.88 -18.86 -4.84
#